data_AF-A0A935W8L4-F1
#
_entry.id   AF-A0A935W8L4-F1
#
_cell.length_a   1.000
_cell.length_b   1.000
_cell.length_c   1.000
_cell.angle_alpha   90.00
_cell.angle_beta   90.00
_cell.angle_gamma   90.00
#
_symmetry.space_group_name_H-M   'P 1'
#
loop_
_entity.id
_entity.type
_entity.pdbx_description
1 polymer ?
#
loop_
_entity_poly.entity_id
_entity_poly.type
_entity_poly.pdbx_seq_one_letter_code
_entity_poly.pdbx_strand_id
1 'polypeptide(L)' 'MLDKCKETAKNAGIAKNATVHKWRHSFSSHMLITGLQYEEREYLMRHKPEEMTAHYTKVNPRELHDKLSNLDEIIKDI' A
#
# COMPACT_ATOMS: atom_id res chain seq x y z
N MET A 1 14.66 7.03 -11.93
CA MET A 1 13.46 6.64 -11.13
C MET A 1 13.38 7.43 -9.83
N LEU A 2 14.42 7.42 -8.99
CA LEU A 2 14.47 8.23 -7.76
C LEU A 2 14.34 9.74 -8.00
N ASP A 3 14.93 10.27 -9.07
CA ASP A 3 14.84 11.70 -9.40
C ASP A 3 13.40 12.11 -9.71
N LYS A 4 12.63 11.23 -10.37
CA LYS A 4 11.21 11.46 -10.64
C LYS A 4 10.40 11.49 -9.34
N CYS A 5 10.68 10.60 -8.39
CA CYS A 5 10.03 10.63 -7.07
C CYS A 5 10.31 11.93 -6.31
N LYS A 6 11.55 12.42 -6.36
CA LYS A 6 11.93 13.69 -5.73
C LYS A 6 11.28 14.89 -6.41
N GLU A 7 11.23 14.89 -7.74
CA GLU A 7 10.55 15.93 -8.53
C GLU A 7 9.05 15.99 -8.20
N THR A 8 8.36 14.85 -8.22
CA THR A 8 6.94 14.77 -7.85
C THR A 8 6.70 15.22 -6.41
N ALA A 9 7.54 14.79 -5.46
CA ALA A 9 7.41 15.20 -4.07
C ALA A 9 7.61 16.71 -3.89
N LYS A 10 8.58 17.30 -4.61
CA LYS A 10 8.79 18.75 -4.61
C LYS A 10 7.58 19.49 -5.18
N ASN A 11 7.03 19.03 -6.30
CA ASN A 11 5.85 19.64 -6.93
C ASN A 11 4.60 19.54 -6.02
N ALA A 12 4.49 18.48 -5.23
CA ALA A 12 3.42 18.28 -4.25
C ALA A 12 3.68 18.97 -2.88
N GLY A 13 4.78 19.73 -2.73
CA GLY A 13 5.12 20.40 -1.46
C GLY A 13 5.58 19.46 -0.34
N ILE A 14 5.95 18.22 -0.65
CA ILE A 14 6.39 17.22 0.33
C ILE A 14 7.89 17.45 0.64
N ALA A 15 8.16 17.99 1.84
CA ALA A 15 9.53 18.26 2.28
C ALA A 15 10.35 16.99 2.64
N LYS A 16 9.68 15.85 2.87
CA LYS A 16 10.35 14.59 3.23
C LYS A 16 11.05 13.99 2.00
N ASN A 17 12.23 13.40 2.22
CA ASN A 17 12.92 12.65 1.16
C ASN A 17 12.00 11.55 0.59
N ALA A 18 11.71 11.62 -0.71
CA ALA A 18 10.85 10.71 -1.42
C ALA A 18 11.68 9.67 -2.20
N THR A 19 11.42 8.41 -1.91
CA THR A 19 11.99 7.26 -2.61
C THR A 19 10.88 6.31 -2.98
N VAL A 20 11.12 5.45 -3.97
CA VAL A 20 10.17 4.41 -4.38
C VAL A 20 9.77 3.53 -3.20
N HIS A 21 10.74 3.15 -2.35
CA HIS A 21 10.48 2.33 -1.16
C HIS A 21 9.56 3.05 -0.16
N LYS A 22 9.71 4.37 -0.01
CA LYS A 22 8.87 5.15 0.89
C LYS A 22 7.43 5.26 0.40
N TRP A 23 7.23 5.45 -0.91
CA TRP A 23 5.89 5.43 -1.49
C TRP A 23 5.22 4.06 -1.37
N ARG A 24 5.98 2.96 -1.55
CA ARG A 24 5.49 1.60 -1.29
C ARG A 24 5.03 1.43 0.16
N HIS A 25 5.77 1.96 1.13
CA HIS A 25 5.34 1.93 2.54
C HIS A 25 4.11 2.78 2.80
N SER A 26 4.05 3.99 2.23
CA SER A 26 2.85 4.83 2.31
C SER A 26 1.62 4.11 1.75
N PHE A 27 1.76 3.36 0.65
CA PHE A 27 0.69 2.56 0.08
C PHE A 27 0.20 1.46 1.05
N SER A 28 1.10 0.74 1.71
CA SER A 28 0.75 -0.25 2.75
C SER A 28 0.07 0.39 3.97
N SER A 29 0.47 1.61 4.35
CA SER A 29 -0.22 2.38 5.39
C SER A 29 -1.64 2.76 4.98
N HIS A 30 -1.87 3.15 3.72
CA HIS A 30 -3.22 3.45 3.24
C HIS A 30 -4.11 2.20 3.18
N MET A 31 -3.58 1.04 2.78
CA MET A 31 -4.32 -0.23 2.85
C MET A 31 -4.78 -0.57 4.27
N LEU A 32 -4.01 -0.22 5.30
CA LEU A 32 -4.42 -0.43 6.69
C LEU A 32 -5.65 0.40 7.04
N ILE A 33 -5.63 1.66 6.60
CA ILE A 33 -6.70 2.63 6.89
C ILE A 33 -8.01 2.19 6.22
N THR A 34 -7.94 1.58 5.04
CA THR A 34 -9.11 1.02 4.34
C THR A 34 -9.58 -0.33 4.90
N GLY A 35 -8.94 -0.86 5.95
CA GLY A 35 -9.36 -2.05 6.66
C GLY A 35 -8.77 -3.38 6.15
N LEU A 36 -7.76 -3.36 5.27
CA LEU A 36 -7.06 -4.58 4.89
C LEU A 36 -6.25 -5.12 6.07
N GLN A 37 -6.40 -6.43 6.30
CA GLN A 37 -5.71 -7.15 7.36
C GLN A 37 -4.22 -7.29 7.04
N TYR A 38 -3.42 -7.70 8.04
CA TYR A 38 -1.97 -7.80 7.89
C TYR A 38 -1.57 -8.78 6.78
N GLU A 39 -2.16 -9.97 6.77
CA GLU A 39 -1.89 -11.04 5.81
C GLU A 39 -2.29 -10.65 4.38
N GLU A 40 -3.38 -9.91 4.24
CA GLU A 40 -3.85 -9.36 2.96
C GLU A 40 -2.86 -8.32 2.40
N ARG A 41 -2.36 -7.44 3.27
CA ARG A 41 -1.35 -6.44 2.90
C ARG A 41 -0.01 -7.08 2.58
N GLU A 42 0.42 -8.08 3.34
CA GLU A 42 1.64 -8.83 3.06
C GLU A 42 1.56 -9.55 1.71
N TYR A 43 0.42 -10.18 1.42
CA TYR A 43 0.15 -10.82 0.15
C TYR A 43 0.24 -9.84 -1.02
N LEU A 44 -0.43 -8.67 -0.92
CA LEU A 44 -0.41 -7.62 -1.94
C LEU A 44 0.98 -6.99 -2.12
N MET A 45 1.72 -6.84 -1.02
CA MET A 45 3.07 -6.31 -1.02
C MET A 45 4.10 -7.37 -1.41
N ARG A 46 3.69 -8.61 -1.64
CA ARG A 46 4.56 -9.76 -1.92
C ARG A 46 5.68 -9.87 -0.89
N HIS A 47 5.34 -9.66 0.38
CA HIS A 47 6.23 -9.91 1.49
C HIS A 47 6.26 -11.40 1.80
N LYS A 48 7.40 -11.86 2.33
CA LYS A 48 7.47 -13.19 2.89
C LYS A 48 6.68 -13.15 4.20
N PRO A 49 5.71 -14.04 4.42
CA PRO A 49 4.94 -14.04 5.65
C PRO A 49 5.88 -14.15 6.85
N GLU A 50 5.70 -13.25 7.81
CA GLU A 50 6.50 -13.25 9.05
C GLU A 50 6.07 -14.40 9.99
N GLU A 51 4.79 -14.81 9.93
CA GLU A 51 4.24 -15.90 10.72
C GLU A 51 3.82 -17.12 9.88
N MET A 52 3.96 -18.33 10.44
CA MET A 52 3.50 -19.57 9.80
C MET A 52 1.98 -19.65 9.67
N THR A 53 1.24 -18.94 10.53
CA THR A 53 -0.23 -18.82 10.54
C THR A 53 -0.77 -18.18 9.26
N ALA A 54 -0.04 -17.23 8.67
CA ALA A 54 -0.38 -16.59 7.41
C ALA A 54 -0.46 -17.59 6.23
N HIS A 55 0.18 -18.76 6.34
CA HIS A 55 0.05 -19.82 5.34
C HIS A 55 -1.37 -20.42 5.27
N TYR A 56 -2.11 -20.41 6.38
CA TYR A 56 -3.47 -20.94 6.45
C TYR A 56 -4.52 -19.91 6.01
N THR A 57 -4.15 -18.63 5.92
CA THR A 57 -5.04 -17.56 5.47
C THR A 57 -5.26 -17.69 3.97
N LYS A 58 -6.44 -18.20 3.59
CA LYS A 58 -6.88 -18.21 2.20
C LYS A 58 -7.28 -16.80 1.80
N VAL A 59 -6.39 -16.13 1.08
CA VAL A 59 -6.65 -14.82 0.50
C VAL A 59 -7.43 -15.01 -0.81
N ASN A 60 -8.64 -14.46 -0.89
CA ASN A 60 -9.44 -14.47 -2.13
C ASN A 60 -9.08 -13.23 -2.97
N PRO A 61 -8.48 -13.39 -4.17
CA PRO A 61 -8.08 -12.26 -5.01
C PRO A 61 -9.25 -11.34 -5.39
N ARG A 62 -10.47 -11.87 -5.51
CA ARG A 62 -11.66 -11.09 -5.86
C ARG A 62 -12.07 -10.17 -4.71
N GLU A 63 -12.12 -10.70 -3.49
CA GLU A 63 -12.44 -9.92 -2.29
C GLU A 63 -11.38 -8.85 -2.02
N LEU A 64 -10.09 -9.17 -2.25
CA LEU A 64 -9.02 -8.18 -2.17
C LEU A 64 -9.22 -7.04 -3.17
N HIS A 65 -9.61 -7.35 -4.40
CA HIS A 65 -9.85 -6.33 -5.42
C HIS A 65 -10.99 -5.40 -5.01
N ASP A 66 -12.08 -5.96 -4.46
CA ASP A 66 -13.19 -5.17 -3.95
C ASP A 66 -12.73 -4.26 -2.79
N LYS A 67 -11.98 -4.80 -1.81
CA LYS A 67 -11.39 -4.00 -0.72
C LYS A 67 -10.42 -2.93 -1.21
N LEU A 68 -9.64 -3.22 -2.25
CA LEU A 68 -8.70 -2.26 -2.84
C LEU A 68 -9.41 -1.09 -3.53
N SER A 69 -10.59 -1.30 -4.11
CA SER A 69 -11.37 -0.21 -4.70
C SER A 69 -11.78 0.86 -3.68
N ASN A 70 -11.83 0.52 -2.38
CA ASN A 70 -12.05 1.51 -1.32
C ASN A 70 -10.89 2.52 -1.19
N LEU A 71 -9.67 2.20 -1.68
CA LEU A 71 -8.60 3.20 -1.72
C LEU A 71 -8.90 4.32 -2.71
N ASP A 72 -9.73 4.08 -3.73
CA ASP A 72 -10.11 5.11 -4.71
C ASP A 72 -10.95 6.22 -4.05
N GLU A 73 -11.68 5.91 -2.98
CA GLU A 73 -12.41 6.92 -2.21
C GLU A 73 -11.47 7.92 -1.52
N ILE A 74 -10.29 7.47 -1.06
CA ILE A 74 -9.28 8.36 -0.45
C ILE A 74 -8.78 9.40 -1.47
N ILE A 75 -8.71 9.02 -2.75
CA ILE A 75 -8.24 9.90 -3.82
C ILE A 75 -9.30 10.94 -4.18
N LYS A 76 -10.60 10.61 -4.06
CA LYS A 76 -11.70 11.56 -4.34
C LYS A 76 -11.75 12.73 -3.36
N ASP A 77 -11.20 12.56 -2.16
CA ASP A 77 -11.15 13.59 -1.11
C ASP A 77 -10.00 14.61 -1.32
N ILE A 78 -9.18 14.47 -2.38
CA ILE A 78 -8.02 15.33 -2.72
C ILE A 78 -8.32 16.14 -3.98
#